data_AF-A0A950TF58-F1
#
_entry.id   AF-A0A950TF58-F1
#
_cell.length_a   1.000
_cell.length_b   1.000
_cell.length_c   1.000
_cell.angle_alpha   90.00
_cell.angle_beta   90.00
_cell.angle_gamma   90.00
#
_symmetry.space_group_name_H-M   'P 1'
#
loop_
_entity.id
_entity.type
_entity.pdbx_description
1 polymer ?
#
loop_
_entity_poly.entity_id
_entity_poly.type
_entity_poly.pdbx_seq_one_letter_code
_entity_poly.pdbx_strand_id
1 'polypeptide(L)'
;MKNAFVSGLAALILCLMNSGAGQAQTANPPTPTTKILAIGSVAAGADLAKVRAILPNEVRETVGLYLAGKIDQWYSLQGRPGVAFILNVTDETAARDMLEKLPLGQAHLMSFELIPLAPLNPLRQLQGMSAGSP
;
A
#
# COMPACT_ATOMS: atom_id res chain seq x y z
N MET A 1 30.52 -67.60 -28.63
CA MET A 1 31.03 -67.32 -27.27
C MET A 1 31.13 -65.81 -27.08
N LYS A 2 30.34 -65.28 -26.14
CA LYS A 2 30.63 -64.17 -25.22
C LYS A 2 31.17 -62.83 -25.80
N ASN A 3 30.30 -61.81 -25.87
CA ASN A 3 30.38 -60.57 -25.07
C ASN A 3 29.43 -59.49 -25.62
N ALA A 4 28.24 -59.37 -25.05
CA ALA A 4 27.37 -58.22 -25.21
C ALA A 4 27.03 -57.68 -23.81
N PHE A 5 27.94 -56.90 -23.26
CA PHE A 5 27.71 -56.07 -22.08
C PHE A 5 28.65 -54.88 -22.21
N VAL A 6 28.26 -53.74 -21.63
CA VAL A 6 28.98 -52.45 -21.64
C VAL A 6 28.66 -51.55 -22.84
N SER A 7 27.42 -51.06 -22.92
CA SER A 7 27.18 -49.73 -23.51
C SER A 7 25.92 -49.04 -22.94
N GLY A 8 25.61 -49.30 -21.66
CA GLY A 8 24.45 -48.69 -20.98
C GLY A 8 24.81 -47.62 -19.94
N LEU A 9 26.08 -47.52 -19.53
CA LEU A 9 26.46 -46.73 -18.34
C LEU A 9 27.00 -45.32 -18.65
N ALA A 10 27.43 -45.05 -19.89
CA ALA A 10 28.05 -43.77 -20.23
C ALA A 10 27.06 -42.60 -20.40
N ALA A 11 25.80 -42.89 -20.74
CA ALA A 11 24.79 -41.85 -20.98
C ALA A 11 24.14 -41.29 -19.71
N LEU A 12 24.24 -41.97 -18.57
CA LEU A 12 23.58 -41.54 -17.33
C LEU A 12 24.41 -40.53 -16.52
N ILE A 13 25.72 -40.44 -16.77
CA ILE A 13 26.64 -39.59 -15.99
C ILE A 13 26.64 -38.13 -16.49
N LEU A 14 26.24 -37.86 -17.73
CA LEU A 14 26.29 -36.51 -18.31
C LEU A 14 25.14 -35.59 -17.85
N CYS A 15 24.08 -36.12 -17.22
CA CYS A 15 22.96 -35.32 -16.73
C CYS A 15 23.18 -34.72 -15.33
N LEU A 16 24.21 -35.13 -14.59
CA LEU A 16 24.42 -34.72 -13.18
C LEU A 16 25.35 -33.50 -13.02
N MET A 17 25.85 -32.91 -14.10
CA MET A 17 26.84 -31.82 -14.06
C MET A 17 26.27 -30.44 -14.39
N ASN A 18 24.98 -30.33 -14.71
CA ASN A 18 24.36 -29.02 -14.94
C ASN A 18 23.93 -28.39 -13.61
N SER A 19 24.91 -28.10 -12.76
CA SER A 19 24.79 -27.11 -11.69
C SER A 19 24.76 -25.73 -12.32
N GLY A 20 23.71 -25.45 -13.09
CA GLY A 20 23.36 -24.08 -13.42
C GLY A 20 23.14 -23.37 -12.08
N ALA A 21 24.00 -22.41 -11.76
CA ALA A 21 23.77 -21.51 -10.66
C ALA A 21 22.33 -21.01 -10.81
N GLY A 22 21.45 -21.38 -9.85
CA GLY A 22 20.10 -20.87 -9.84
C GLY A 22 20.22 -19.36 -9.83
N GLN A 23 19.87 -18.71 -10.94
CA GLN A 23 19.74 -17.27 -10.93
C GLN A 23 18.58 -16.99 -9.97
N ALA A 24 18.90 -16.53 -8.76
CA ALA A 24 17.92 -15.90 -7.91
C ALA A 24 17.27 -14.83 -8.79
N GLN A 25 15.99 -14.99 -9.11
CA GLN A 25 15.26 -13.96 -9.83
C GLN A 25 15.45 -12.67 -9.02
N THR A 26 16.06 -11.66 -9.63
CA THR A 26 16.12 -10.33 -9.03
C THR A 26 14.69 -9.94 -8.71
N ALA A 27 14.39 -9.76 -7.43
CA ALA A 27 13.05 -9.37 -7.00
C ALA A 27 12.65 -8.13 -7.82
N ASN A 28 11.50 -8.21 -8.49
CA ASN A 28 11.00 -7.06 -9.24
C ASN A 28 10.93 -5.85 -8.29
N PRO A 29 11.35 -4.64 -8.71
CA PRO A 29 11.27 -3.47 -7.85
C PRO A 29 9.82 -3.26 -7.39
N PRO A 30 9.61 -2.80 -6.14
CA PRO A 30 8.27 -2.56 -5.61
C PRO A 30 7.51 -1.56 -6.49
N THR A 31 6.20 -1.76 -6.66
CA THR A 31 5.34 -0.80 -7.35
C THR A 31 5.33 0.54 -6.60
N PRO A 32 5.41 1.69 -7.29
CA PRO A 32 5.33 2.99 -6.63
C PRO A 32 4.01 3.18 -5.89
N THR A 33 4.05 3.93 -4.78
CA THR A 33 2.85 4.37 -4.06
C THR A 33 1.96 5.19 -4.98
N THR A 34 0.67 4.81 -5.05
CA THR A 34 -0.34 5.55 -5.80
C THR A 34 -1.42 6.17 -4.90
N LYS A 35 -1.61 5.60 -3.70
CA LYS A 35 -2.60 6.05 -2.72
C LYS A 35 -2.05 5.91 -1.31
N ILE A 36 -2.69 6.55 -0.34
CA ILE A 36 -2.38 6.38 1.08
C ILE A 36 -3.65 6.01 1.83
N LEU A 37 -3.62 4.93 2.60
CA LEU A 37 -4.64 4.65 3.61
C LEU A 37 -4.29 5.47 4.85
N ALA A 38 -5.20 6.34 5.27
CA ALA A 38 -5.10 7.10 6.51
C ALA A 38 -6.13 6.59 7.52
N ILE A 39 -5.66 6.10 8.68
CA ILE A 39 -6.53 5.66 9.78
C ILE A 39 -6.52 6.74 10.86
N GLY A 40 -7.60 7.51 10.93
CA GLY A 40 -7.80 8.56 11.92
C GLY A 40 -8.40 8.02 13.21
N SER A 41 -7.73 8.23 14.34
CA SER A 41 -8.19 7.84 15.67
C SER A 41 -8.28 9.06 16.58
N VAL A 42 -9.36 9.16 17.36
CA VAL A 42 -9.45 10.15 18.43
C VAL A 42 -8.33 9.90 19.44
N ALA A 43 -7.61 10.96 19.81
CA ALA A 43 -6.49 10.86 20.73
C ALA A 43 -6.91 10.30 22.10
N ALA A 44 -6.04 9.52 22.73
CA ALA A 44 -6.31 8.97 24.04
C ALA A 44 -6.50 10.10 25.07
N GLY A 45 -7.60 10.04 25.83
CA GLY A 45 -7.93 11.09 26.82
C GLY A 45 -8.45 12.39 26.21
N ALA A 46 -8.77 12.43 24.91
CA ALA A 46 -9.36 13.60 24.27
C ALA A 46 -10.69 14.00 24.94
N ASP A 47 -10.89 15.30 25.10
CA ASP A 47 -12.14 15.88 25.59
C ASP A 47 -13.23 15.72 24.52
N LEU A 48 -14.16 14.79 24.76
CA LEU A 48 -15.24 14.49 23.83
C LEU A 48 -16.21 15.67 23.62
N ALA A 49 -16.33 16.60 24.56
CA ALA A 49 -17.14 17.80 24.36
C ALA A 49 -16.50 18.73 23.32
N LYS A 50 -15.17 18.90 23.37
CA LYS A 50 -14.43 19.65 22.36
C LYS A 50 -14.49 18.98 20.98
N VAL A 51 -14.32 17.65 20.93
CA VAL A 51 -14.47 16.90 19.67
C VAL A 51 -15.83 17.17 19.04
N ARG A 52 -16.92 17.05 19.82
CA ARG A 52 -18.29 17.30 19.33
C ARG A 52 -18.49 18.74 18.85
N ALA A 53 -17.89 19.73 19.52
CA ALA A 53 -17.98 21.13 19.12
C ALA A 53 -17.27 21.41 17.78
N ILE A 54 -16.16 20.72 17.50
CA ILE A 54 -15.34 20.91 16.30
C ILE A 54 -15.86 20.08 15.10
N LEU A 55 -16.50 18.94 15.38
CA LEU A 55 -16.92 17.96 14.36
C LEU A 55 -17.68 18.56 13.16
N PRO A 56 -18.61 19.51 13.30
CA PRO A 56 -19.31 20.08 12.13
C PRO A 56 -18.37 20.79 11.15
N ASN A 57 -17.32 21.45 11.67
CA ASN A 57 -16.31 22.09 10.84
C ASN A 57 -15.36 21.04 10.24
N GLU A 58 -14.98 20.03 11.01
CA GLU A 58 -14.19 18.90 10.52
C GLU A 58 -14.83 18.26 9.28
N VAL A 59 -16.14 17.98 9.36
CA VAL A 59 -16.89 17.38 8.25
C VAL A 59 -16.88 18.30 7.03
N ARG A 60 -17.08 19.62 7.21
CA ARG A 60 -17.06 20.59 6.10
C ARG A 60 -15.72 20.60 5.38
N GLU A 61 -14.62 20.70 6.12
CA GLU A 61 -13.26 20.76 5.54
C GLU A 61 -12.89 19.41 4.88
N THR A 62 -13.27 18.29 5.50
CA THR A 62 -13.05 16.95 4.93
C THR A 62 -13.81 16.78 3.61
N VAL A 63 -15.05 17.29 3.51
CA VAL A 63 -15.80 17.31 2.24
C VAL A 63 -15.07 18.18 1.21
N GLY A 64 -14.47 19.31 1.62
CA GLY A 64 -13.60 20.11 0.75
C GLY A 64 -12.45 19.30 0.14
N LEU A 65 -11.78 18.48 0.95
CA LEU A 65 -10.71 17.59 0.46
C LEU A 65 -11.23 16.53 -0.53
N TYR A 66 -12.41 15.99 -0.29
CA TYR A 66 -13.07 15.06 -1.22
C TYR A 66 -13.39 15.72 -2.55
N LEU A 67 -14.02 16.90 -2.53
CA LEU A 67 -14.37 17.65 -3.74
C LEU A 67 -13.12 18.10 -4.52
N ALA A 68 -12.00 18.33 -3.83
CA ALA A 68 -10.70 18.59 -4.44
C ALA A 68 -10.00 17.33 -5.00
N GLY A 69 -10.63 16.16 -4.91
CA GLY A 69 -10.10 14.89 -5.40
C GLY A 69 -8.94 14.33 -4.58
N LYS A 70 -8.76 14.80 -3.33
CA LYS A 70 -7.71 14.32 -2.40
C LYS A 70 -8.14 13.11 -1.59
N ILE A 71 -9.44 12.95 -1.34
CA ILE A 71 -10.03 11.76 -0.71
C ILE A 71 -10.81 11.01 -1.79
N ASP A 72 -10.48 9.73 -1.97
CA ASP A 72 -11.15 8.81 -2.91
C ASP A 72 -12.28 8.05 -2.21
N GLN A 73 -12.02 7.56 -1.00
CA GLN A 73 -12.99 6.83 -0.18
C GLN A 73 -12.88 7.23 1.28
N TRP A 74 -13.99 7.13 2.02
CA TRP A 74 -14.07 7.42 3.45
C TRP A 74 -15.01 6.47 4.18
N TYR A 75 -14.65 6.10 5.40
CA TYR A 75 -15.42 5.17 6.22
C TYR A 75 -15.32 5.53 7.69
N SER A 76 -16.38 5.28 8.44
CA SER A 76 -16.31 5.19 9.89
C SER A 76 -15.74 3.83 10.29
N LEU A 77 -14.82 3.82 11.27
CA LEU A 77 -14.32 2.56 11.81
C LEU A 77 -15.45 1.82 12.56
N GLN A 78 -15.60 0.53 12.30
CA GLN A 78 -16.55 -0.31 13.03
C GLN A 78 -15.98 -0.65 14.42
N GLY A 79 -16.83 -0.58 15.45
CA GLY A 79 -16.47 -0.95 16.82
C GLY A 79 -15.62 0.07 17.60
N ARG A 80 -15.20 1.19 17.00
CA ARG A 80 -14.48 2.27 17.70
C ARG A 80 -14.63 3.63 17.02
N PRO A 81 -14.51 4.76 17.75
CA PRO A 81 -14.47 6.08 17.16
C PRO A 81 -13.25 6.27 16.25
N GLY A 82 -13.47 6.78 15.05
CA GLY A 82 -12.41 7.07 14.08
C GLY A 82 -12.87 6.93 12.64
N VAL A 83 -11.96 7.21 11.73
CA VAL A 83 -12.19 7.21 10.28
C VAL A 83 -11.10 6.45 9.55
N ALA A 84 -11.42 5.91 8.38
CA ALA A 84 -10.46 5.44 7.41
C ALA A 84 -10.66 6.22 6.11
N PHE A 85 -9.60 6.79 5.57
CA PHE A 85 -9.59 7.47 4.28
C PHE A 85 -8.66 6.75 3.32
N ILE A 86 -9.09 6.63 2.06
CA ILE A 86 -8.19 6.31 0.94
C ILE A 86 -7.89 7.63 0.25
N LEU A 87 -6.65 8.11 0.39
CA LEU A 87 -6.19 9.38 -0.14
C LEU A 87 -5.59 9.21 -1.53
N ASN A 88 -5.89 10.14 -2.41
CA ASN A 88 -5.32 10.25 -3.76
C ASN A 88 -4.06 11.12 -3.74
N VAL A 89 -3.07 10.68 -2.98
CA VAL A 89 -1.75 11.31 -2.82
C VAL A 89 -0.69 10.22 -2.73
N THR A 90 0.54 10.55 -3.11
CA THR A 90 1.65 9.59 -3.20
C THR A 90 2.75 9.81 -2.17
N ASP A 91 2.76 10.98 -1.52
CA ASP A 91 3.74 11.37 -0.52
C ASP A 91 3.12 11.40 0.89
N GLU A 92 3.74 10.70 1.83
CA GLU A 92 3.25 10.58 3.21
C GLU A 92 3.33 11.90 3.98
N THR A 93 4.36 12.71 3.72
CA THR A 93 4.53 14.00 4.39
C THR A 93 3.44 14.97 3.96
N ALA A 94 3.15 15.05 2.66
CA ALA A 94 2.06 15.85 2.13
C ALA A 94 0.70 15.38 2.64
N ALA A 95 0.49 14.06 2.79
CA ALA A 95 -0.73 13.51 3.38
C ALA A 95 -0.88 13.91 4.86
N ARG A 96 0.20 13.77 5.64
CA ARG A 96 0.28 14.20 7.04
C ARG A 96 -0.07 15.66 7.18
N ASP A 97 0.62 16.54 6.47
CA ASP A 97 0.45 17.99 6.53
C ASP A 97 -0.97 18.42 6.15
N MET A 98 -1.56 17.75 5.17
CA MET A 98 -2.94 18.01 4.73
C MET A 98 -3.95 17.61 5.81
N LEU A 99 -3.80 16.42 6.40
CA LEU A 99 -4.72 15.93 7.43
C LEU A 99 -4.57 16.68 8.76
N GLU A 100 -3.35 17.09 9.12
CA GLU A 100 -3.10 17.89 10.34
C GLU A 100 -3.66 19.31 10.25
N LYS A 101 -3.96 19.80 9.04
CA LYS A 101 -4.67 21.07 8.83
C LYS A 101 -6.17 20.96 9.05
N LEU A 102 -6.72 19.76 9.14
CA LEU A 102 -8.13 19.59 9.52
C LEU A 102 -8.35 20.05 10.97
N PRO A 103 -9.53 20.60 11.29
CA PRO A 103 -9.83 21.13 12.62
C PRO A 103 -9.49 20.21 13.82
N LEU A 104 -9.76 18.91 13.73
CA LEU A 104 -9.42 17.94 14.78
C LEU A 104 -7.91 17.65 14.86
N GLY A 105 -7.21 17.69 13.72
CA GLY A 105 -5.75 17.56 13.65
C GLY A 105 -5.05 18.75 14.29
N GLN A 106 -5.46 19.97 13.96
CA GLN A 106 -4.92 21.20 14.56
C GLN A 106 -5.18 21.30 16.07
N ALA A 107 -6.32 20.79 16.53
CA ALA A 107 -6.65 20.73 17.94
C ALA A 107 -5.92 19.60 18.69
N HIS A 108 -5.12 18.78 18.01
CA HIS A 108 -4.46 17.58 18.53
C HIS A 108 -5.44 16.58 19.17
N LEU A 109 -6.68 16.56 18.67
CA LEU A 109 -7.74 15.66 19.13
C LEU A 109 -7.84 14.38 18.29
N MET A 110 -7.16 14.34 17.14
CA MET A 110 -7.08 13.18 16.27
C MET A 110 -5.64 12.99 15.78
N SER A 111 -5.23 11.74 15.69
CA SER A 111 -3.99 11.32 15.05
C SER A 111 -4.28 10.40 13.88
N PHE A 112 -3.36 10.38 12.91
CA PHE A 112 -3.48 9.53 11.73
C PHE A 112 -2.31 8.54 11.63
N GLU A 113 -2.61 7.28 11.42
CA GLU A 113 -1.65 6.32 10.85
C GLU A 113 -1.72 6.42 9.33
N LEU A 114 -0.57 6.50 8.66
CA LEU A 114 -0.48 6.59 7.21
C LEU A 114 0.18 5.34 6.67
N ILE A 115 -0.47 4.70 5.70
CA ILE A 115 -0.04 3.44 5.10
C ILE A 115 0.02 3.64 3.58
N PRO A 116 1.21 3.68 2.97
CA PRO A 116 1.37 3.75 1.52
C PRO A 116 0.75 2.53 0.84
N LEU A 117 -0.05 2.79 -0.19
CA LEU A 117 -0.68 1.76 -1.01
C LEU A 117 -0.15 1.86 -2.44
N ALA A 118 0.21 0.71 -2.98
CA ALA A 118 0.60 0.56 -4.38
C ALA A 118 -0.31 -0.48 -5.07
N PRO A 119 -0.44 -0.43 -6.41
CA PRO A 119 -1.13 -1.48 -7.14
C PRO A 119 -0.47 -2.85 -6.88
N LEU A 120 -1.29 -3.90 -6.88
CA LEU A 120 -0.81 -5.27 -6.67
C LEU A 120 0.30 -5.62 -7.67
N ASN A 121 1.47 -6.01 -7.17
CA ASN A 121 2.63 -6.39 -7.98
C ASN A 121 2.32 -7.37 -9.13
N PRO A 122 1.47 -8.41 -8.96
CA PRO A 122 1.12 -9.34 -10.03
C PRO A 122 0.39 -8.71 -11.22
N LEU A 123 -0.27 -7.56 -11.07
CA LEU A 123 -1.01 -6.92 -12.17
C LEU A 123 -0.10 -6.49 -13.33
N ARG A 124 1.19 -6.29 -13.09
CA ARG A 124 2.19 -6.00 -14.13
C ARG A 124 2.37 -7.12 -15.16
N GLN A 125 1.93 -8.33 -14.82
CA GLN A 125 1.99 -9.49 -15.71
C GLN A 125 0.83 -9.52 -16.72
N LEU A 126 -0.19 -8.68 -16.52
CA LEU A 126 -1.29 -8.55 -17.47
C LEU A 126 -0.79 -7.83 -18.72
N GLN A 127 -0.88 -8.51 -19.87
CA GLN A 127 -0.47 -7.96 -21.16
C GLN A 127 -1.26 -6.67 -21.46
N GLY A 128 -0.56 -5.58 -21.78
CA GLY A 128 -1.17 -4.30 -22.16
C GLY A 128 -1.08 -3.17 -21.12
N MET A 129 -0.62 -3.43 -19.88
CA MET A 129 -0.24 -2.37 -18.94
C MET A 129 1.20 -1.91 -19.18
N SER A 130 1.47 -1.35 -20.35
CA SER A 130 2.64 -0.49 -20.53
C SER A 130 2.46 0.69 -19.57
N ALA A 131 3.41 0.95 -18.68
CA ALA A 131 3.41 2.19 -17.91
C ALA A 131 3.25 3.35 -18.89
N GLY A 132 2.15 4.11 -18.74
CA GLY A 132 1.91 5.29 -19.56
C GLY A 132 3.18 6.15 -19.55
N SER A 133 3.67 6.46 -20.75
CA SER A 133 4.78 7.40 -20.93
C SER A 133 4.42 8.76 -20.30
N PRO A 134 5.43 9.49 -19.79
CA PRO A 134 5.25 10.80 -19.15
C PRO A 134 4.53 11.82 -20.03
#